data_AF-A0A1S9I0Q0-F1
#
_entry.id   AF-A0A1S9I0Q0-F1
#
_cell.length_a   1.000
_cell.length_b   1.000
_cell.length_c   1.000
_cell.angle_alpha   90.00
_cell.angle_beta   90.00
_cell.angle_gamma   90.00
#
_symmetry.space_group_name_H-M   'P 1'
#
loop_
_entity.id
_entity.type
_entity.pdbx_description
1 polymer ?
#
loop_
_entity_poly.entity_id
_entity_poly.type
_entity_poly.pdbx_seq_one_letter_code
_entity_poly.pdbx_strand_id
1 'polypeptide(L)'
;MDANKKKHCIIFFILGIVFIVVSFTSYNYGKNVVIKDLVKSGDIYINKKEYAKAIAVHKEVVKYNNADSDKYMLNLAESMNNSKKSYINGMKYYNKKEYLKAIECFRQVMENDPIAFNKAQEKIKECKEKYIQDNLNKAREAMYNFKYEEANECLNNIFKVDKNIEEAKKMRNALNKKNSN
;
A
#
# COMPACT_ATOMS: atom_id res chain seq x y z
N MET A 1 -3.27 10.82 71.76
CA MET A 1 -2.12 10.74 70.84
C MET A 1 -1.35 12.05 70.95
N ASP A 2 -0.06 11.99 71.30
CA ASP A 2 0.78 13.17 71.56
C ASP A 2 0.82 14.10 70.34
N ALA A 3 0.71 15.42 70.54
CA ALA A 3 0.61 16.40 69.47
C ALA A 3 1.85 16.38 68.56
N ASN A 4 3.02 16.04 69.11
CA ASN A 4 4.25 15.85 68.35
C ASN A 4 4.22 14.57 67.49
N LYS A 5 3.61 13.49 68.00
CA LYS A 5 3.44 12.24 67.23
C LYS A 5 2.49 12.45 66.04
N LYS A 6 1.42 13.24 66.23
CA LYS A 6 0.49 13.61 65.14
C LYS A 6 1.18 14.50 64.08
N LYS A 7 1.99 15.47 64.49
CA LYS A 7 2.80 16.31 63.58
C LYS A 7 3.80 15.48 62.78
N HIS A 8 4.52 14.56 63.41
CA HIS A 8 5.44 13.66 62.70
C HIS A 8 4.72 12.74 61.72
N CYS A 9 3.56 12.17 62.09
CA CYS A 9 2.75 11.39 61.14
C CYS A 9 2.33 12.21 59.91
N ILE A 10 1.93 13.48 60.09
CA ILE A 10 1.57 14.37 58.97
C ILE A 10 2.79 14.66 58.09
N ILE A 11 3.96 14.92 58.67
CA ILE A 11 5.20 15.16 57.93
C ILE A 11 5.60 13.93 57.09
N PHE A 12 5.58 12.74 57.68
CA PHE A 12 5.89 11.49 56.94
C PHE A 12 4.89 11.23 55.81
N PHE A 13 3.61 11.54 56.01
CA PHE A 13 2.59 11.41 54.98
C PHE A 13 2.84 12.35 53.78
N ILE A 14 3.18 13.62 54.05
CA ILE A 14 3.52 14.61 53.01
C ILE A 14 4.77 14.17 52.23
N LEU A 15 5.82 13.71 52.92
CA LEU A 15 7.03 13.20 52.27
C LEU A 15 6.75 12.01 51.37
N GLY A 16 5.87 11.09 51.80
CA GLY A 16 5.44 9.95 50.98
C GLY A 16 4.76 10.37 49.67
N ILE A 17 3.87 11.37 49.73
CA ILE A 17 3.22 11.92 48.52
C ILE A 17 4.26 12.57 47.59
N VAL A 18 5.20 13.35 48.14
CA VAL A 18 6.27 13.97 47.33
C VAL A 18 7.13 12.90 46.64
N PHE A 19 7.50 11.82 47.34
CA PHE A 19 8.23 10.71 46.76
C PHE A 19 7.47 10.02 45.62
N ILE A 20 6.15 9.80 45.78
CA ILE A 20 5.30 9.22 44.74
C ILE A 20 5.24 10.14 43.52
N VAL A 21 5.07 11.45 43.71
CA VAL A 21 5.00 12.43 42.61
C VAL A 21 6.34 12.53 41.87
N VAL A 22 7.46 12.59 42.58
CA VAL A 22 8.80 12.62 41.96
C VAL A 22 9.05 11.33 41.18
N SER A 23 8.75 10.17 41.76
CA SER A 23 8.90 8.87 41.09
C SER A 23 8.04 8.77 39.83
N PHE A 24 6.79 9.24 39.90
CA PHE A 24 5.85 9.26 38.78
C PHE A 24 6.30 10.21 37.66
N THR A 25 6.78 11.40 38.00
CA THR A 25 7.26 12.38 37.01
C THR A 25 8.56 11.93 36.35
N SER A 26 9.52 11.37 37.08
CA SER A 26 10.75 10.79 36.52
C SER A 26 10.45 9.61 35.58
N TYR A 27 9.53 8.72 35.95
CA TYR A 27 9.09 7.62 35.10
C TYR A 27 8.47 8.11 33.78
N ASN A 28 7.53 9.05 33.85
CA ASN A 28 6.89 9.60 32.67
C ASN A 28 7.86 10.38 31.78
N TYR A 29 8.84 11.08 32.36
CA TYR A 29 9.88 11.76 31.59
C TYR A 29 10.72 10.76 30.77
N GLY A 30 11.25 9.72 31.42
CA GLY A 30 12.04 8.69 30.72
C GLY A 30 11.24 7.98 29.63
N LYS A 31 9.98 7.62 29.92
CA LYS A 31 9.05 7.05 28.94
C LYS A 31 8.88 7.96 27.71
N ASN A 32 8.65 9.26 27.93
CA ASN A 32 8.42 10.21 26.84
C ASN A 32 9.66 10.43 25.97
N VAL A 33 10.87 10.40 26.56
CA VAL A 33 12.13 10.48 25.80
C VAL A 33 12.28 9.27 24.88
N VAL A 34 12.08 8.06 25.41
CA VAL A 34 12.17 6.81 24.63
C VAL A 34 11.16 6.79 23.48
N ILE A 35 9.90 7.17 23.75
CA ILE A 35 8.86 7.26 22.70
C ILE A 35 9.29 8.23 21.60
N LYS A 36 9.78 9.42 21.97
CA LYS A 36 10.20 10.44 21.00
C LYS A 36 11.35 9.94 20.11
N ASP A 37 12.33 9.26 20.69
CA ASP A 37 13.45 8.69 19.93
C ASP A 37 13.01 7.55 19.00
N LEU A 38 12.07 6.72 19.45
CA LEU A 38 11.46 5.68 18.62
C LEU A 38 10.66 6.28 17.46
N VAL A 39 9.80 7.27 17.72
CA VAL A 39 9.02 7.97 16.66
C VAL A 39 9.98 8.54 15.61
N LYS A 40 11.01 9.28 16.04
CA LYS A 40 12.02 9.83 15.13
C LYS A 40 12.73 8.76 14.30
N SER A 41 13.04 7.61 14.90
CA SER A 41 13.66 6.49 14.20
C SER A 41 12.71 5.86 13.17
N GLY A 42 11.42 5.71 13.52
CA GLY A 42 10.38 5.23 12.62
C GLY A 42 10.24 6.12 11.39
N ASP A 43 10.18 7.43 11.59
CA ASP A 43 10.10 8.43 10.51
C ASP A 43 11.30 8.38 9.57
N ILE A 44 12.52 8.22 10.12
CA ILE A 44 13.74 8.03 9.33
C ILE A 44 13.62 6.79 8.44
N TYR A 45 13.10 5.68 8.96
CA TYR A 45 12.91 4.47 8.17
C TYR A 45 11.84 4.63 7.09
N ILE A 46 10.75 5.38 7.34
CA ILE A 46 9.77 5.74 6.31
C ILE A 46 10.45 6.53 5.19
N ASN A 47 11.23 7.57 5.53
CA ASN A 47 11.93 8.41 4.56
C ASN A 47 12.96 7.63 3.74
N LYS A 48 13.62 6.63 4.34
CA LYS A 48 14.53 5.70 3.66
C LYS A 48 13.80 4.59 2.88
N LYS A 49 12.46 4.55 2.90
CA LYS A 49 11.63 3.51 2.29
C LYS A 49 11.90 2.10 2.84
N GLU A 50 12.40 2.02 4.07
CA GLU A 50 12.67 0.81 4.85
C GLU A 50 11.44 0.43 5.70
N TYR A 51 10.28 0.30 5.04
CA TYR A 51 8.99 0.22 5.72
C TYR A 51 8.85 -0.95 6.71
N ALA A 52 9.49 -2.09 6.46
CA ALA A 52 9.48 -3.21 7.42
C ALA A 52 10.12 -2.83 8.77
N LYS A 53 11.20 -2.04 8.76
CA LYS A 53 11.81 -1.52 9.98
C LYS A 53 10.96 -0.43 10.61
N ALA A 54 10.38 0.47 9.80
CA ALA A 54 9.44 1.48 10.29
C ALA A 54 8.25 0.85 11.03
N ILE A 55 7.65 -0.20 10.47
CA ILE A 55 6.55 -0.95 11.10
C ILE A 55 6.99 -1.53 12.45
N ALA A 56 8.17 -2.15 12.52
CA ALA A 56 8.67 -2.71 13.78
C ALA A 56 8.82 -1.62 14.85
N VAL A 57 9.39 -0.46 14.49
CA VAL A 57 9.57 0.67 15.41
C VAL A 57 8.23 1.28 15.84
N HIS A 58 7.32 1.58 14.92
CA HIS A 58 6.02 2.16 15.27
C HIS A 58 5.12 1.17 16.02
N LYS A 59 5.28 -0.15 15.83
CA LYS A 59 4.64 -1.15 16.69
C LYS A 59 5.10 -1.04 18.14
N GLU A 60 6.39 -0.82 18.38
CA GLU A 60 6.87 -0.58 19.74
C GLU A 60 6.32 0.74 20.31
N VAL A 61 6.30 1.83 19.53
CA VAL A 61 5.69 3.11 19.95
C VAL A 61 4.26 2.91 20.42
N VAL A 62 3.43 2.21 19.64
CA VAL A 62 2.01 1.96 19.98
C VAL A 62 1.84 1.14 21.26
N LYS A 63 2.80 0.25 21.61
CA LYS A 63 2.78 -0.47 22.90
C LYS A 63 2.99 0.47 24.08
N TYR A 64 3.83 1.49 23.95
CA TYR A 64 4.08 2.48 25.02
C TYR A 64 3.01 3.56 25.07
N ASN A 65 2.48 3.97 23.92
CA ASN A 65 1.50 5.02 23.78
C ASN A 65 0.48 4.67 22.69
N ASN A 66 -0.74 4.35 23.10
CA ASN A 66 -1.81 3.95 22.18
C ASN A 66 -2.59 5.17 21.63
N ALA A 67 -1.91 6.29 21.45
CA ALA A 67 -2.48 7.51 20.90
C ALA A 67 -2.83 7.31 19.42
N ASP A 68 -3.89 7.98 18.95
CA ASP A 68 -4.35 7.80 17.57
C ASP A 68 -3.33 8.29 16.54
N SER A 69 -2.50 9.28 16.88
CA SER A 69 -1.37 9.71 16.06
C SER A 69 -0.33 8.59 15.85
N ASP A 70 -0.05 7.81 16.90
CA ASP A 70 0.96 6.74 16.84
C ASP A 70 0.43 5.53 16.07
N LYS A 71 -0.85 5.19 16.26
CA LYS A 71 -1.55 4.20 15.43
C LYS A 71 -1.59 4.63 13.96
N TYR A 72 -1.84 5.91 13.70
CA TYR A 72 -1.85 6.44 12.34
C TYR A 72 -0.49 6.23 11.66
N MET A 73 0.62 6.54 12.34
CA MET A 73 1.96 6.35 11.78
C MET A 73 2.29 4.88 11.53
N LEU A 74 1.87 3.98 12.42
CA LEU A 74 1.97 2.54 12.18
C LEU A 74 1.18 2.12 10.93
N ASN A 75 -0.08 2.53 10.82
CA ASN A 75 -0.93 2.20 9.68
C ASN A 75 -0.36 2.77 8.36
N LEU A 76 0.22 3.97 8.40
CA LEU A 76 0.91 4.57 7.27
C LEU A 76 2.09 3.69 6.84
N ALA A 77 2.95 3.27 7.77
CA ALA A 77 4.09 2.41 7.46
C ALA A 77 3.65 1.06 6.87
N GLU A 78 2.58 0.44 7.41
CA GLU A 78 2.01 -0.80 6.87
C GLU A 78 1.45 -0.62 5.45
N SER A 79 0.74 0.48 5.21
CA SER A 79 0.18 0.83 3.90
C SER A 79 1.29 1.07 2.86
N MET A 80 2.35 1.80 3.23
CA MET A 80 3.51 2.04 2.37
C MET A 80 4.27 0.75 2.05
N ASN A 81 4.39 -0.16 3.02
CA ASN A 81 4.98 -1.47 2.79
C ASN A 81 4.15 -2.32 1.82
N ASN A 82 2.83 -2.29 1.94
CA ASN A 82 1.93 -2.99 1.03
C ASN A 82 1.99 -2.38 -0.37
N SER A 83 1.97 -1.05 -0.50
CA SER A 83 2.19 -0.33 -1.77
C SER A 83 3.49 -0.78 -2.47
N LYS A 84 4.60 -0.87 -1.74
CA LYS A 84 5.88 -1.37 -2.26
C LYS A 84 5.78 -2.81 -2.75
N LYS A 85 5.14 -3.70 -1.99
CA LYS A 85 4.91 -5.10 -2.39
C LYS A 85 4.04 -5.20 -3.64
N SER A 86 2.99 -4.38 -3.73
CA SER A 86 2.10 -4.34 -4.89
C SER A 86 2.84 -3.93 -6.15
N TYR A 87 3.75 -2.95 -6.09
CA TYR A 87 4.61 -2.62 -7.23
C TYR A 87 5.49 -3.80 -7.66
N ILE A 88 6.14 -4.47 -6.71
CA ILE A 88 7.01 -5.64 -6.97
C ILE A 88 6.21 -6.79 -7.60
N ASN A 89 5.03 -7.09 -7.06
CA ASN A 89 4.14 -8.11 -7.61
C ASN A 89 3.63 -7.74 -9.00
N GLY A 90 3.30 -6.47 -9.23
CA GLY A 90 2.94 -5.96 -10.56
C GLY A 90 4.04 -6.21 -11.59
N MET A 91 5.29 -5.92 -11.23
CA MET A 91 6.44 -6.22 -12.10
C MET A 91 6.63 -7.73 -12.34
N LYS A 92 6.39 -8.58 -11.33
CA LYS A 92 6.43 -10.04 -11.48
C LYS A 92 5.39 -10.52 -12.49
N TYR A 93 4.14 -10.06 -12.40
CA TYR A 93 3.10 -10.41 -13.37
C TYR A 93 3.34 -9.81 -14.75
N TYR A 94 3.85 -8.57 -14.82
CA TYR A 94 4.24 -7.92 -16.07
C TYR A 94 5.27 -8.75 -16.84
N ASN A 95 6.33 -9.22 -16.16
CA ASN A 95 7.38 -10.03 -16.77
C ASN A 95 6.87 -11.41 -17.24
N LYS A 96 5.82 -11.92 -16.60
CA LYS A 96 5.11 -13.14 -17.02
C LYS A 96 4.08 -12.91 -18.13
N LYS A 97 3.94 -11.67 -18.62
CA LYS A 97 2.91 -11.24 -19.57
C LYS A 97 1.46 -11.41 -19.06
N GLU A 98 1.29 -11.56 -17.74
CA GLU A 98 -0.02 -11.62 -17.07
C GLU A 98 -0.54 -10.19 -16.84
N TYR A 99 -0.74 -9.43 -17.92
CA TYR A 99 -0.92 -7.97 -17.87
C TYR A 99 -2.12 -7.51 -17.04
N LEU A 100 -3.24 -8.25 -17.03
CA LEU A 100 -4.40 -7.88 -16.22
C LEU A 100 -4.11 -7.97 -14.72
N LYS A 101 -3.44 -9.03 -14.27
CA LYS A 101 -3.00 -9.17 -12.87
C LYS A 101 -1.94 -8.13 -12.50
N ALA A 102 -1.06 -7.80 -13.45
CA ALA A 102 -0.10 -6.73 -13.26
C ALA A 102 -0.80 -5.38 -13.02
N ILE A 103 -1.83 -5.06 -13.81
CA ILE A 103 -2.65 -3.84 -13.64
C ILE A 103 -3.30 -3.80 -12.25
N GLU A 104 -3.89 -4.92 -11.79
CA GLU A 104 -4.49 -5.00 -10.45
C GLU A 104 -3.48 -4.68 -9.35
N CYS A 105 -2.27 -5.23 -9.45
CA CYS A 105 -1.19 -4.94 -8.50
C CYS A 105 -0.73 -3.47 -8.57
N PHE A 106 -0.50 -2.94 -9.77
CA PHE A 106 -0.06 -1.56 -9.93
C PHE A 106 -1.08 -0.54 -9.44
N ARG A 107 -2.39 -0.83 -9.53
CA ARG A 107 -3.46 0.02 -8.98
C ARG A 107 -3.43 0.15 -7.45
N GLN A 108 -2.79 -0.79 -6.76
CA GLN A 108 -2.65 -0.76 -5.30
C GLN A 108 -1.44 0.06 -4.84
N VAL A 109 -0.61 0.58 -5.76
CA VAL A 109 0.49 1.46 -5.43
C VAL A 109 -0.07 2.83 -5.05
N MET A 110 0.33 3.32 -3.88
CA MET A 110 -0.19 4.55 -3.28
C MET A 110 0.54 5.81 -3.75
N GLU A 111 -0.18 6.92 -3.82
CA GLU A 111 0.31 8.25 -4.22
C GLU A 111 1.33 8.86 -3.24
N ASN A 112 1.35 8.39 -1.98
CA ASN A 112 2.30 8.81 -0.95
C ASN A 112 3.78 8.59 -1.32
N ASP A 113 4.07 7.75 -2.32
CA ASP A 113 5.37 7.71 -3.00
C ASP A 113 5.17 8.12 -4.47
N PRO A 114 5.21 9.43 -4.79
CA PRO A 114 4.85 9.92 -6.13
C PRO A 114 5.68 9.30 -7.26
N ILE A 115 6.95 8.98 -6.97
CA ILE A 115 7.85 8.34 -7.94
C ILE A 115 7.37 6.92 -8.25
N ALA A 116 7.08 6.12 -7.21
CA ALA A 116 6.60 4.75 -7.40
C ALA A 116 5.20 4.74 -8.02
N PHE A 117 4.33 5.66 -7.61
CA PHE A 117 2.99 5.82 -8.15
C PHE A 117 3.01 6.14 -9.65
N ASN A 118 3.77 7.15 -10.07
CA ASN A 118 3.87 7.53 -11.49
C ASN A 118 4.39 6.37 -12.34
N LYS A 119 5.43 5.66 -11.87
CA LYS A 119 5.93 4.45 -12.53
C LYS A 119 4.88 3.36 -12.63
N ALA A 120 4.03 3.20 -11.61
CA ALA A 120 2.93 2.24 -11.64
C ALA A 120 1.86 2.63 -12.68
N GLN A 121 1.51 3.92 -12.78
CA GLN A 121 0.57 4.42 -13.79
C GLN A 121 1.10 4.23 -15.22
N GLU A 122 2.38 4.53 -15.45
CA GLU A 122 3.04 4.25 -16.74
C GLU A 122 2.97 2.75 -17.08
N LYS A 123 3.28 1.88 -16.11
CA LYS A 123 3.18 0.43 -16.30
C LYS A 123 1.76 -0.06 -16.54
N ILE A 124 0.74 0.56 -15.93
CA ILE A 124 -0.66 0.26 -16.24
C ILE A 124 -0.97 0.58 -17.72
N LYS A 125 -0.50 1.73 -18.22
CA LYS A 125 -0.67 2.10 -19.63
C LYS A 125 0.00 1.09 -20.55
N GLU A 126 1.27 0.76 -20.29
CA GLU A 126 2.00 -0.25 -21.07
C GLU A 126 1.32 -1.63 -21.04
N CYS A 127 0.81 -2.07 -19.87
CA CYS A 127 0.09 -3.34 -19.74
C CYS A 127 -1.15 -3.38 -20.64
N LYS A 128 -1.93 -2.29 -20.67
CA LYS A 128 -3.12 -2.20 -21.50
C LYS A 128 -2.74 -2.27 -22.98
N GLU A 129 -1.75 -1.50 -23.41
CA GLU A 129 -1.27 -1.50 -24.80
C GLU A 129 -0.81 -2.89 -25.23
N LYS A 130 0.02 -3.56 -24.43
CA LYS A 130 0.50 -4.92 -24.72
C LYS A 130 -0.64 -5.94 -24.74
N TYR A 131 -1.55 -5.87 -23.78
CA TYR A 131 -2.71 -6.77 -23.73
C TYR A 131 -3.61 -6.60 -24.96
N ILE A 132 -3.87 -5.36 -25.39
CA ILE A 132 -4.65 -5.06 -26.59
C ILE A 132 -3.93 -5.61 -27.82
N GLN A 133 -2.63 -5.34 -27.95
CA GLN A 133 -1.85 -5.80 -29.11
C GLN A 133 -1.80 -7.33 -29.21
N ASP A 134 -1.60 -8.03 -28.09
CA ASP A 134 -1.58 -9.49 -28.06
C ASP A 134 -2.94 -10.08 -28.48
N ASN A 135 -4.05 -9.48 -28.04
CA ASN A 135 -5.39 -9.91 -28.46
C ASN A 135 -5.67 -9.56 -29.93
N LEU A 136 -5.19 -8.41 -30.44
CA LEU A 136 -5.31 -8.06 -31.86
C LEU A 136 -4.56 -9.08 -32.73
N ASN A 137 -3.34 -9.44 -32.34
CA ASN A 137 -2.54 -10.44 -33.06
C ASN A 137 -3.24 -11.80 -33.09
N LYS A 138 -3.73 -12.28 -31.94
CA LYS A 138 -4.50 -13.54 -31.83
C LYS A 138 -5.79 -13.50 -32.64
N ALA A 139 -6.51 -12.38 -32.64
CA ALA A 139 -7.71 -12.21 -33.45
C ALA A 139 -7.40 -12.31 -34.95
N ARG A 140 -6.32 -11.65 -35.42
CA ARG A 140 -5.88 -11.73 -36.83
C ARG A 140 -5.52 -13.17 -37.21
N GLU A 141 -4.77 -13.87 -36.37
CA GLU A 141 -4.39 -15.27 -36.60
C GLU A 141 -5.61 -16.20 -36.63
N ALA A 142 -6.53 -16.04 -35.68
CA ALA A 142 -7.78 -16.80 -35.66
C ALA A 142 -8.64 -16.54 -36.90
N MET A 143 -8.74 -15.29 -37.36
CA MET A 143 -9.44 -14.94 -38.60
C MET A 143 -8.81 -15.57 -39.84
N TYR A 144 -7.47 -15.56 -39.94
CA TYR A 144 -6.73 -16.20 -41.03
C TYR A 144 -6.99 -17.71 -41.08
N ASN A 145 -7.09 -18.34 -39.90
CA ASN A 145 -7.37 -19.76 -39.75
C ASN A 145 -8.88 -20.09 -39.71
N PHE A 146 -9.76 -19.17 -40.10
CA PHE A 146 -11.23 -19.33 -40.12
C PHE A 146 -11.87 -19.67 -38.74
N LYS A 147 -11.15 -19.45 -37.64
CA LYS A 147 -11.59 -19.65 -36.25
C LYS A 147 -12.32 -18.41 -35.73
N TYR A 148 -13.50 -18.13 -36.27
CA TYR A 148 -14.20 -16.86 -36.03
C TYR A 148 -14.70 -16.68 -34.59
N GLU A 149 -15.02 -17.75 -33.87
CA GLU A 149 -15.40 -17.67 -32.45
C GLU A 149 -14.22 -17.23 -31.57
N GLU A 150 -13.05 -17.84 -31.76
CA GLU A 150 -11.81 -17.47 -31.08
C GLU A 150 -11.41 -16.01 -31.37
N ALA A 151 -11.57 -15.57 -32.62
CA ALA A 151 -11.35 -14.18 -33.00
C ALA A 151 -12.30 -13.22 -32.27
N ASN A 152 -13.59 -13.56 -32.20
CA ASN A 152 -14.59 -12.76 -31.47
C ASN A 152 -14.30 -12.69 -29.97
N GLU A 153 -13.81 -13.78 -29.36
CA GLU A 153 -13.39 -13.78 -27.97
C GLU A 153 -12.22 -12.80 -27.73
N CYS A 154 -11.20 -12.84 -28.58
CA CYS A 154 -10.07 -11.91 -28.50
C CYS A 154 -10.53 -10.45 -28.63
N LEU A 155 -11.44 -10.15 -29.55
CA LEU A 155 -12.02 -8.81 -29.71
C LEU A 155 -12.85 -8.38 -28.49
N ASN A 156 -13.65 -9.29 -27.92
CA ASN A 156 -14.38 -9.04 -26.67
C ASN A 156 -13.44 -8.69 -25.52
N ASN A 157 -12.31 -9.38 -25.43
CA ASN A 157 -11.28 -9.11 -24.43
C ASN A 157 -10.66 -7.72 -24.58
N ILE A 158 -10.46 -7.24 -25.81
CA ILE A 158 -10.04 -5.85 -26.07
C ILE A 158 -11.09 -4.86 -25.57
N PHE A 159 -12.36 -5.05 -25.93
CA PHE A 159 -13.44 -4.12 -25.59
C PHE A 159 -13.77 -4.06 -24.10
N LYS A 160 -13.39 -5.08 -23.31
CA LYS A 160 -13.42 -5.01 -21.83
C LYS A 160 -12.42 -4.00 -21.27
N VAL A 161 -11.30 -3.77 -21.96
CA VAL A 161 -10.23 -2.85 -21.55
C VAL A 161 -10.44 -1.46 -22.16
N ASP A 162 -10.71 -1.40 -23.46
CA ASP A 162 -10.99 -0.17 -24.19
C ASP A 162 -11.98 -0.45 -25.34
N LYS A 163 -13.15 0.18 -25.25
CA LYS A 163 -14.24 0.02 -26.23
C LYS A 163 -13.98 0.77 -27.54
N ASN A 164 -13.00 1.68 -27.56
CA ASN A 164 -12.76 2.61 -28.66
C ASN A 164 -11.57 2.24 -29.54
N ILE A 165 -11.07 1.00 -29.45
CA ILE A 165 -10.00 0.52 -30.32
C ILE A 165 -10.52 0.35 -31.76
N GLU A 166 -10.23 1.33 -32.61
CA GLU A 166 -10.72 1.41 -34.00
C GLU A 166 -10.34 0.17 -34.83
N GLU A 167 -9.13 -0.36 -34.63
CA GLU A 167 -8.73 -1.58 -35.32
C GLU A 167 -9.60 -2.78 -34.94
N ALA A 168 -9.88 -2.96 -33.65
CA ALA A 168 -10.74 -4.04 -33.16
C ALA A 168 -12.17 -3.90 -33.70
N LYS A 169 -12.70 -2.67 -33.80
CA LYS A 169 -14.01 -2.39 -34.41
C LYS A 169 -14.05 -2.81 -35.89
N LYS A 170 -13.01 -2.45 -36.66
CA LYS A 170 -12.89 -2.85 -38.08
C LYS A 170 -12.88 -4.37 -38.24
N MET A 171 -12.12 -5.08 -37.41
CA MET A 171 -12.08 -6.56 -37.43
C MET A 171 -13.45 -7.17 -37.12
N ARG A 172 -14.16 -6.65 -36.11
CA ARG A 172 -15.51 -7.13 -35.76
C ARG A 172 -16.50 -6.96 -36.90
N ASN A 173 -16.45 -5.82 -37.60
CA ASN A 173 -17.31 -5.58 -38.75
C ASN A 173 -17.01 -6.55 -39.91
N ALA A 174 -15.74 -6.89 -40.14
CA ALA A 174 -15.35 -7.86 -41.15
C ALA A 174 -15.85 -9.28 -40.83
N LEU A 175 -15.81 -9.68 -39.56
CA LEU A 175 -16.36 -10.96 -39.08
C LEU A 175 -17.88 -11.04 -39.31
N ASN A 176 -18.62 -10.00 -38.91
CA ASN A 176 -20.07 -9.97 -39.08
C ASN A 176 -20.51 -10.10 -40.55
N LYS A 177 -19.79 -9.45 -41.48
CA LYS A 177 -20.07 -9.58 -42.92
C LYS A 177 -19.86 -10.99 -43.46
N LYS A 178 -18.84 -11.70 -42.96
CA LYS A 178 -18.55 -13.09 -43.36
C LYS A 178 -19.59 -14.09 -42.85
N ASN A 179 -20.21 -13.84 -41.71
CA ASN A 179 -21.24 -14.72 -41.14
C ASN A 179 -22.65 -14.47 -41.71
N SER A 180 -22.83 -13.44 -42.54
CA SER A 180 -24.10 -13.12 -43.22
C SER A 180 -24.16 -13.63 -44.67
N ASN A 181 -23.11 -14.29 -45.15
CA ASN A 181 -23.00 -14.92 -46.47
C ASN A 181 -22.82 -16.43 -46.31
#